data_AF-A0A349YI32-F1
#
_entry.id   AF-A0A349YI32-F1
#
_cell.length_a   1.000
_cell.length_b   1.000
_cell.length_c   1.000
_cell.angle_alpha   90.00
_cell.angle_beta   90.00
_cell.angle_gamma   90.00
#
_symmetry.space_group_name_H-M   'P 1'
#
loop_
_entity.id
_entity.type
_entity.pdbx_description
1 polymer ?
#
loop_
_entity_poly.entity_id
_entity_poly.type
_entity_poly.pdbx_seq_one_letter_code
_entity_poly.pdbx_strand_id
1 'polypeptide(L)'
;MKERKLFWDKLFQPSDVDYLNLYQKVYNESIEEAISKMNTSENSSGYSFFLKNRKYNWSSDKIEQYIKKKYMFFGFYVTYISYAERDIYEDTKEIMLFCDGFRNSLYNNLYQRLVNQSILVLIKELGIQKQLKKLPEIDSTEQYYYFEYNILQSEEFLSYLCSSYPEMFNVLERTTKQYCSFVKKIIKSICLNRKEIREELGLEREFSYIKQIYCGQGDYHNGGKSVCQIVLDTEERVIYKPRNLEADGGFQKLVCLLNKSIDDKDYLKLKTTKQYMGNDYGIVEFVSHFYCDTSEELERYYYKVGELLAILYLIDASDMHRENLIACGEDPVLVDGETLFS
;
A
#
# COMPACT_ATOMS: atom_id res chain seq x y z
N MET A 1 -32.08 8.04 -6.37
CA MET A 1 -31.67 8.50 -7.72
C MET A 1 -31.77 10.02 -7.88
N LYS A 2 -32.94 10.65 -7.62
CA LYS A 2 -33.11 12.12 -7.65
C LYS A 2 -32.15 12.91 -6.75
N GLU A 3 -31.91 12.44 -5.52
CA GLU A 3 -31.02 13.14 -4.57
C GLU A 3 -29.54 13.10 -4.98
N ARG A 4 -29.09 11.99 -5.59
CA ARG A 4 -27.71 11.85 -6.08
C ARG A 4 -27.47 12.76 -7.29
N LYS A 5 -28.44 12.89 -8.19
CA LYS A 5 -28.38 13.82 -9.32
C LYS A 5 -28.26 15.27 -8.84
N LEU A 6 -29.12 15.67 -7.89
CA LEU A 6 -29.10 16.99 -7.27
C LEU A 6 -27.79 17.33 -6.53
N PHE A 7 -27.08 16.33 -6.01
CA PHE A 7 -25.76 16.52 -5.39
C PHE A 7 -24.69 16.85 -6.44
N TRP A 8 -24.64 16.10 -7.54
CA TRP A 8 -23.68 16.32 -8.62
C TRP A 8 -23.95 17.62 -9.39
N ASP A 9 -25.22 17.95 -9.62
CA ASP A 9 -25.66 19.20 -10.27
C ASP A 9 -25.31 20.46 -9.44
N LYS A 10 -25.02 20.33 -8.14
CA LYS A 10 -24.55 21.43 -7.29
C LYS A 10 -23.03 21.64 -7.35
N LEU A 11 -22.28 20.59 -7.67
CA LEU A 11 -20.81 20.58 -7.66
C LEU A 11 -20.23 21.11 -8.97
N PHE A 12 -20.91 20.81 -10.08
CA PHE A 12 -20.61 21.37 -11.39
C PHE A 12 -21.60 22.50 -11.66
N GLN A 13 -21.12 23.74 -11.83
CA GLN A 13 -21.97 24.83 -12.31
C GLN A 13 -22.67 24.40 -13.61
N PRO A 14 -23.88 24.90 -13.92
CA PRO A 14 -24.58 24.58 -15.16
C PRO A 14 -23.73 25.08 -16.33
N SER A 15 -22.83 24.22 -16.79
CA SER A 15 -22.15 24.33 -18.06
C SER A 15 -22.97 23.55 -19.07
N ASP A 16 -22.99 24.00 -20.32
CA ASP A 16 -23.70 23.39 -21.46
C ASP A 16 -23.26 21.96 -21.80
N VAL A 17 -22.55 21.29 -20.89
CA VAL A 17 -22.07 19.92 -21.03
C VAL A 17 -23.17 18.98 -20.55
N ASP A 18 -23.85 18.37 -21.52
CA ASP A 18 -24.75 17.24 -21.28
C ASP A 18 -23.92 16.02 -20.83
N TYR A 19 -23.68 15.92 -19.51
CA TYR A 19 -22.89 14.85 -18.90
C TYR A 19 -23.43 13.45 -19.17
N LEU A 20 -24.75 13.30 -19.39
CA LEU A 20 -25.36 12.02 -19.75
C LEU A 20 -24.91 11.59 -21.15
N ASN A 21 -24.95 12.53 -22.08
CA ASN A 21 -24.51 12.32 -23.46
C ASN A 21 -22.98 12.17 -23.55
N LEU A 22 -22.22 12.88 -22.70
CA LEU A 22 -20.77 12.69 -22.58
C LEU A 22 -20.44 11.28 -22.07
N TYR A 23 -21.10 10.81 -21.02
CA TYR A 23 -20.91 9.46 -20.49
C TYR A 23 -21.22 8.41 -21.56
N GLN A 24 -22.35 8.56 -22.25
CA GLN A 24 -22.74 7.66 -23.33
C GLN A 24 -21.75 7.69 -24.51
N LYS A 25 -21.20 8.85 -24.88
CA LYS A 25 -20.16 8.94 -25.92
C LYS A 25 -18.85 8.28 -25.51
N VAL A 26 -18.46 8.37 -24.24
CA VAL A 26 -17.18 7.83 -23.76
C VAL A 26 -17.26 6.31 -23.54
N TYR A 27 -18.34 5.85 -22.91
CA TYR A 27 -18.47 4.45 -22.47
C TYR A 27 -19.36 3.61 -23.39
N ASN A 28 -19.98 4.23 -24.41
CA ASN A 28 -20.91 3.60 -25.34
C ASN A 28 -22.09 2.87 -24.63
N GLU A 29 -22.45 3.35 -23.44
CA GLU A 29 -23.57 2.89 -22.63
C GLU A 29 -24.19 4.06 -21.86
N SER A 30 -25.50 4.03 -21.60
CA SER A 30 -26.16 5.06 -20.79
C SER A 30 -25.83 4.90 -19.31
N ILE A 31 -25.94 6.00 -18.54
CA ILE A 31 -25.77 5.96 -17.08
C ILE A 31 -26.81 5.02 -16.46
N GLU A 32 -28.03 5.01 -16.99
CA GLU A 32 -29.12 4.13 -16.55
C GLU A 32 -28.80 2.65 -16.77
N GLU A 33 -28.21 2.28 -17.91
CA GLU A 33 -27.74 0.91 -18.19
C GLU A 33 -26.55 0.51 -17.30
N ALA A 34 -25.59 1.42 -17.10
CA ALA A 34 -24.48 1.19 -16.19
C ALA A 34 -24.99 0.95 -14.75
N ILE A 35 -25.94 1.77 -14.29
CA ILE A 35 -26.60 1.62 -12.98
C ILE A 35 -27.44 0.33 -12.91
N SER A 36 -28.14 -0.06 -13.98
CA SER A 36 -28.93 -1.29 -13.97
C SER A 36 -28.02 -2.53 -13.88
N LYS A 37 -26.88 -2.52 -14.58
CA LYS A 37 -25.84 -3.57 -14.46
C LYS A 37 -25.26 -3.64 -13.04
N MET A 38 -25.12 -2.50 -12.36
CA MET A 38 -24.70 -2.46 -10.95
C MET A 38 -25.78 -3.02 -10.01
N ASN A 39 -27.05 -2.69 -10.25
CA ASN A 39 -28.18 -3.07 -9.40
C ASN A 39 -28.63 -4.54 -9.57
N THR A 40 -28.24 -5.23 -10.65
CA THR A 40 -28.57 -6.66 -10.85
C THR A 40 -27.81 -7.64 -9.94
N SER A 41 -26.91 -7.16 -9.07
CA SER A 41 -26.25 -8.01 -8.08
C SER A 41 -27.07 -8.10 -6.78
N GLU A 42 -28.20 -8.81 -6.81
CA GLU A 42 -29.00 -9.14 -5.61
C GLU A 42 -28.23 -10.01 -4.58
N ASN A 43 -26.96 -10.34 -4.83
CA ASN A 43 -25.99 -10.69 -3.81
C ASN A 43 -24.67 -10.01 -4.18
N SER A 44 -24.25 -8.99 -3.44
CA SER A 44 -22.88 -8.48 -3.61
C SER A 44 -21.92 -9.64 -3.28
N SER A 45 -21.01 -9.98 -4.21
CA SER A 45 -20.02 -11.03 -3.97
C SER A 45 -19.24 -10.73 -2.69
N GLY A 46 -19.03 -9.44 -2.41
CA GLY A 46 -18.33 -8.95 -1.23
C GLY A 46 -19.03 -9.27 0.08
N TYR A 47 -20.36 -9.15 0.16
CA TYR A 47 -21.07 -9.48 1.39
C TYR A 47 -21.18 -10.98 1.62
N SER A 48 -21.36 -11.75 0.54
CA SER A 48 -21.29 -13.22 0.60
C SER A 48 -19.90 -13.68 1.08
N PHE A 49 -18.85 -13.05 0.56
CA PHE A 49 -17.47 -13.24 1.03
C PHE A 49 -17.33 -12.89 2.52
N PHE A 50 -17.87 -11.74 2.95
CA PHE A 50 -17.82 -11.30 4.34
C PHE A 50 -18.50 -12.31 5.29
N LEU A 51 -19.76 -12.67 5.03
CA LEU A 51 -20.52 -13.61 5.86
C LEU A 51 -19.86 -15.00 5.94
N LYS A 52 -19.36 -15.50 4.80
CA LYS A 52 -18.65 -16.78 4.74
C LYS A 52 -17.42 -16.77 5.65
N ASN A 53 -16.64 -15.70 5.64
CA ASN A 53 -15.38 -15.62 6.36
C ASN A 53 -15.52 -15.23 7.83
N ARG A 54 -16.62 -14.55 8.20
CA ARG A 54 -16.89 -14.11 9.58
C ARG A 54 -16.91 -15.24 10.60
N LYS A 55 -17.31 -16.45 10.19
CA LYS A 55 -17.33 -17.66 11.03
C LYS A 55 -15.96 -18.16 11.46
N TYR A 56 -14.90 -17.63 10.86
CA TYR A 56 -13.51 -18.05 11.07
C TYR A 56 -12.65 -16.90 11.62
N ASN A 57 -13.27 -15.89 12.21
CA ASN A 57 -12.53 -14.86 12.95
C ASN A 57 -11.69 -15.53 14.05
N TRP A 58 -10.51 -14.98 14.32
CA TRP A 58 -9.60 -15.52 15.33
C TRP A 58 -10.26 -15.72 16.70
N SER A 59 -9.80 -16.74 17.42
CA SER A 59 -10.20 -17.03 18.81
C SER A 59 -9.04 -16.80 19.80
N SER A 60 -8.02 -16.02 19.43
CA SER A 60 -6.77 -15.86 20.17
C SER A 60 -6.73 -14.55 20.96
N ASP A 61 -6.97 -14.63 22.27
CA ASP A 61 -7.21 -13.49 23.16
C ASP A 61 -6.10 -12.42 23.19
N LYS A 62 -4.82 -12.81 23.03
CA LYS A 62 -3.69 -11.86 23.20
C LYS A 62 -3.48 -10.94 21.99
N ILE A 63 -3.49 -11.50 20.78
CA ILE A 63 -3.32 -10.73 19.54
C ILE A 63 -4.56 -9.88 19.30
N GLU A 64 -5.74 -10.44 19.58
CA GLU A 64 -7.00 -9.72 19.45
C GLU A 64 -7.08 -8.49 20.37
N GLN A 65 -6.66 -8.59 21.64
CA GLN A 65 -6.66 -7.45 22.57
C GLN A 65 -5.70 -6.32 22.17
N TYR A 66 -4.50 -6.66 21.70
CA TYR A 66 -3.54 -5.67 21.22
C TYR A 66 -4.08 -4.93 19.99
N ILE A 67 -4.68 -5.67 19.06
CA ILE A 67 -5.19 -5.12 17.81
C ILE A 67 -6.46 -4.28 18.05
N LYS A 68 -7.38 -4.72 18.91
CA LYS A 68 -8.60 -4.00 19.28
C LYS A 68 -8.33 -2.58 19.77
N LYS A 69 -7.25 -2.38 20.55
CA LYS A 69 -6.87 -1.05 21.05
C LYS A 69 -6.27 -0.15 19.98
N LYS A 70 -5.77 -0.72 18.89
CA LYS A 70 -5.05 0.00 17.84
C LYS A 70 -5.95 0.42 16.68
N TYR A 71 -7.02 -0.34 16.41
CA TYR A 71 -7.82 -0.20 15.19
C TYR A 71 -9.27 0.15 15.48
N MET A 72 -9.76 1.21 14.84
CA MET A 72 -11.18 1.60 14.88
C MET A 72 -12.02 0.64 14.04
N PHE A 73 -13.22 0.35 14.52
CA PHE A 73 -14.16 -0.61 13.92
C PHE A 73 -13.50 -1.97 13.66
N PHE A 74 -12.61 -2.40 14.57
CA PHE A 74 -11.88 -3.67 14.46
C PHE A 74 -12.84 -4.84 14.27
N GLY A 75 -13.96 -4.87 14.99
CA GLY A 75 -14.95 -5.94 14.87
C GLY A 75 -15.53 -6.09 13.45
N PHE A 76 -15.50 -5.04 12.63
CA PHE A 76 -15.88 -5.10 11.22
C PHE A 76 -14.72 -5.59 10.35
N TYR A 77 -13.51 -5.06 10.56
CA TYR A 77 -12.35 -5.40 9.71
C TYR A 77 -11.73 -6.76 9.99
N VAL A 78 -11.92 -7.32 11.20
CA VAL A 78 -11.31 -8.60 11.61
C VAL A 78 -11.61 -9.73 10.63
N THR A 79 -12.78 -9.75 10.01
CA THR A 79 -13.14 -10.78 9.03
C THR A 79 -12.25 -10.77 7.79
N TYR A 80 -11.92 -9.58 7.28
CA TYR A 80 -11.00 -9.44 6.13
C TYR A 80 -9.57 -9.79 6.53
N ILE A 81 -9.16 -9.37 7.74
CA ILE A 81 -7.80 -9.61 8.25
C ILE A 81 -7.57 -11.11 8.52
N SER A 82 -8.50 -11.79 9.18
CA SER A 82 -8.44 -13.23 9.44
C SER A 82 -8.50 -14.06 8.16
N TYR A 83 -9.26 -13.62 7.15
CA TYR A 83 -9.20 -14.24 5.82
C TYR A 83 -7.80 -14.08 5.21
N ALA A 84 -7.25 -12.87 5.21
CA ALA A 84 -5.97 -12.59 4.57
C ALA A 84 -4.82 -13.37 5.21
N GLU A 85 -4.75 -13.42 6.54
CA GLU A 85 -3.71 -14.19 7.22
C GLU A 85 -3.74 -15.66 6.81
N ARG A 86 -4.93 -16.28 6.85
CA ARG A 86 -5.09 -17.69 6.49
C ARG A 86 -4.79 -17.94 5.02
N ASP A 87 -5.30 -17.11 4.12
CA ASP A 87 -5.07 -17.25 2.68
C ASP A 87 -3.58 -17.18 2.35
N ILE A 88 -2.85 -16.23 2.94
CA ILE A 88 -1.40 -16.07 2.76
C ILE A 88 -0.64 -17.21 3.43
N TYR A 89 -1.00 -17.57 4.67
CA TYR A 89 -0.35 -18.64 5.42
C TYR A 89 -0.46 -20.00 4.71
N GLU A 90 -1.65 -20.41 4.27
CA GLU A 90 -1.82 -21.71 3.60
C GLU A 90 -0.98 -21.83 2.31
N ASP A 91 -0.81 -20.74 1.57
CA ASP A 91 -0.02 -20.70 0.33
C ASP A 91 1.50 -20.60 0.55
N THR A 92 1.94 -20.19 1.76
CA THR A 92 3.35 -19.85 2.02
C THR A 92 3.97 -20.53 3.24
N LYS A 93 3.22 -21.32 4.01
CA LYS A 93 3.69 -21.99 5.24
C LYS A 93 4.88 -22.91 5.03
N GLU A 94 5.02 -23.51 3.84
CA GLU A 94 6.15 -24.40 3.51
C GLU A 94 7.45 -23.64 3.22
N ILE A 95 7.36 -22.35 2.90
CA ILE A 95 8.53 -21.54 2.49
C ILE A 95 8.90 -20.47 3.51
N MET A 96 7.98 -20.06 4.38
CA MET A 96 8.22 -18.96 5.33
C MET A 96 7.53 -19.18 6.69
N LEU A 97 8.30 -18.99 7.76
CA LEU A 97 7.76 -18.89 9.12
C LEU A 97 7.06 -17.53 9.32
N PHE A 98 5.87 -17.56 9.93
CA PHE A 98 5.16 -16.33 10.32
C PHE A 98 5.51 -16.01 11.78
N CYS A 99 6.31 -14.97 11.99
CA CYS A 99 6.54 -14.40 13.31
C CYS A 99 5.48 -13.33 13.64
N ASP A 100 5.39 -12.92 14.91
CA ASP A 100 4.43 -11.90 15.34
C ASP A 100 4.68 -10.53 14.68
N GLY A 101 5.95 -10.19 14.43
CA GLY A 101 6.32 -8.98 13.69
C GLY A 101 5.70 -8.97 12.29
N PHE A 102 5.75 -10.11 11.61
CA PHE A 102 5.23 -10.26 10.26
C PHE A 102 3.71 -10.13 10.25
N ARG A 103 3.03 -10.89 11.13
CA ARG A 103 1.57 -10.82 11.33
C ARG A 103 1.09 -9.40 11.61
N ASN A 104 1.71 -8.73 12.57
CA ASN A 104 1.33 -7.36 12.94
C ASN A 104 1.48 -6.39 11.77
N SER A 105 2.55 -6.54 10.98
CA SER A 105 2.78 -5.72 9.78
C SER A 105 1.72 -6.01 8.70
N LEU A 106 1.36 -7.28 8.50
CA LEU A 106 0.33 -7.71 7.56
C LEU A 106 -1.04 -7.10 7.92
N TYR A 107 -1.42 -7.18 9.20
CA TYR A 107 -2.68 -6.64 9.68
C TYR A 107 -2.74 -5.13 9.54
N ASN A 108 -1.65 -4.44 9.89
CA ASN A 108 -1.58 -2.98 9.78
C ASN A 108 -1.72 -2.52 8.33
N ASN A 109 -0.99 -3.15 7.41
CA ASN A 109 -1.04 -2.80 5.99
C ASN A 109 -2.43 -3.00 5.40
N LEU A 110 -3.08 -4.13 5.69
CA LEU A 110 -4.43 -4.38 5.20
C LEU A 110 -5.45 -3.45 5.85
N TYR A 111 -5.40 -3.28 7.17
CA TYR A 111 -6.29 -2.39 7.91
C TYR A 111 -6.28 -0.97 7.34
N GLN A 112 -5.10 -0.38 7.10
CA GLN A 112 -5.00 0.97 6.53
C GLN A 112 -5.68 1.08 5.15
N ARG A 113 -5.51 0.06 4.29
CA ARG A 113 -6.16 0.02 2.97
C ARG A 113 -7.68 -0.07 3.07
N LEU A 114 -8.20 -0.90 3.98
CA LEU A 114 -9.64 -1.07 4.17
C LEU A 114 -10.27 0.19 4.77
N VAL A 115 -9.64 0.76 5.81
CA VAL A 115 -10.11 1.99 6.47
C VAL A 115 -10.21 3.14 5.50
N ASN A 116 -9.18 3.37 4.67
CA ASN A 116 -9.19 4.44 3.68
C ASN A 116 -10.36 4.33 2.69
N GLN A 117 -10.94 3.13 2.52
CA GLN A 117 -12.05 2.87 1.60
C GLN A 117 -13.43 2.89 2.27
N SER A 118 -13.53 2.63 3.59
CA SER A 118 -14.83 2.46 4.27
C SER A 118 -15.06 3.33 5.49
N ILE A 119 -14.05 4.03 6.02
CA ILE A 119 -14.17 4.73 7.31
C ILE A 119 -15.27 5.78 7.33
N LEU A 120 -15.43 6.54 6.24
CA LEU A 120 -16.45 7.58 6.12
C LEU A 120 -17.86 7.00 6.16
N VAL A 121 -18.07 5.80 5.62
CA VAL A 121 -19.35 5.10 5.69
C VAL A 121 -19.64 4.69 7.14
N LEU A 122 -18.67 4.08 7.83
CA LEU A 122 -18.85 3.63 9.21
C LEU A 122 -19.08 4.79 10.19
N ILE A 123 -18.36 5.90 10.02
CA ILE A 123 -18.56 7.13 10.81
C ILE A 123 -19.94 7.74 10.54
N LYS A 124 -20.36 7.81 9.26
CA LYS A 124 -21.68 8.30 8.89
C LYS A 124 -22.78 7.48 9.54
N GLU A 125 -22.68 6.15 9.48
CA GLU A 125 -23.66 5.25 10.07
C GLU A 125 -23.70 5.35 11.60
N LEU A 126 -22.55 5.49 12.26
CA LEU A 126 -22.48 5.80 13.69
C LEU A 126 -23.26 7.10 14.01
N GLY A 127 -23.07 8.15 13.19
CA GLY A 127 -23.81 9.41 13.30
C GLY A 127 -25.32 9.25 13.14
N ILE A 128 -25.77 8.41 12.19
CA ILE A 128 -27.19 8.09 11.98
C ILE A 128 -27.76 7.38 13.22
N GLN A 129 -27.07 6.37 13.76
CA GLN A 129 -27.56 5.66 14.95
C GLN A 129 -27.67 6.59 16.16
N LYS A 130 -26.75 7.56 16.27
CA LYS A 130 -26.82 8.61 17.30
C LYS A 130 -28.06 9.50 17.14
N GLN A 131 -28.35 9.95 15.92
CA GLN A 131 -29.54 10.77 15.63
C GLN A 131 -30.85 10.01 15.88
N LEU A 132 -30.86 8.71 15.58
CA LEU A 132 -32.00 7.82 15.84
C LEU A 132 -32.15 7.43 17.32
N LYS A 133 -31.30 7.96 18.22
CA LYS A 133 -31.27 7.63 19.65
C LYS A 133 -31.16 6.12 19.93
N LYS A 134 -30.46 5.40 19.06
CA LYS A 134 -30.17 3.95 19.20
C LYS A 134 -28.88 3.67 19.99
N LEU A 135 -28.14 4.71 20.36
CA LEU A 135 -26.92 4.62 21.16
C LEU A 135 -27.21 5.02 22.62
N PRO A 136 -26.46 4.50 23.61
CA PRO A 136 -26.61 4.89 25.00
C PRO A 136 -26.37 6.40 25.21
N GLU A 137 -27.17 7.03 26.07
CA GLU A 137 -27.06 8.45 26.44
C GLU A 137 -25.99 8.67 27.53
N ILE A 138 -24.77 8.20 27.28
CA ILE A 138 -23.61 8.37 28.17
C ILE A 138 -22.62 9.33 27.48
N ASP A 139 -21.38 8.92 27.26
CA ASP A 139 -20.35 9.68 26.58
C ASP A 139 -20.07 9.13 25.17
N SER A 140 -19.31 9.89 24.37
CA SER A 140 -19.01 9.53 22.98
C SER A 140 -18.19 8.25 22.82
N THR A 141 -17.39 7.88 23.82
CA THR A 141 -16.54 6.69 23.82
C THR A 141 -17.41 5.44 24.02
N GLU A 142 -18.28 5.47 25.02
CA GLU A 142 -19.27 4.41 25.26
C GLU A 142 -20.24 4.26 24.08
N GLN A 143 -20.66 5.37 23.47
CA GLN A 143 -21.48 5.35 22.24
C GLN A 143 -20.77 4.63 21.09
N TYR A 144 -19.48 4.91 20.89
CA TYR A 144 -18.67 4.26 19.87
C TYR A 144 -18.53 2.76 20.14
N TYR A 145 -18.19 2.35 21.35
CA TYR A 145 -18.05 0.93 21.69
C TYR A 145 -19.38 0.17 21.61
N TYR A 146 -20.48 0.79 22.02
CA TYR A 146 -21.80 0.19 21.86
C TYR A 146 -22.11 -0.05 20.37
N PHE A 147 -21.86 0.94 19.51
CA PHE A 147 -22.01 0.79 18.07
C PHE A 147 -21.10 -0.32 17.51
N GLU A 148 -19.81 -0.31 17.82
CA GLU A 148 -18.82 -1.26 17.29
C GLU A 148 -19.14 -2.71 17.68
N TYR A 149 -19.47 -2.96 18.96
CA TYR A 149 -19.57 -4.30 19.51
C TYR A 149 -21.00 -4.87 19.53
N ASN A 150 -22.03 -4.02 19.42
CA ASN A 150 -23.42 -4.48 19.40
C ASN A 150 -24.06 -4.25 18.03
N ILE A 151 -24.19 -2.99 17.62
CA ILE A 151 -24.94 -2.64 16.39
C ILE A 151 -24.21 -3.18 15.16
N LEU A 152 -22.93 -2.84 14.99
CA LEU A 152 -22.11 -3.23 13.84
C LEU A 152 -21.80 -4.74 13.78
N GLN A 153 -22.11 -5.48 14.86
CA GLN A 153 -22.01 -6.94 14.90
C GLN A 153 -23.35 -7.66 14.63
N SER A 154 -24.48 -6.95 14.66
CA SER A 154 -25.78 -7.58 14.44
C SER A 154 -25.99 -7.95 12.97
N GLU A 155 -26.63 -9.10 12.71
CA GLU A 155 -26.95 -9.54 11.35
C GLU A 155 -27.91 -8.58 10.65
N GLU A 156 -28.89 -8.04 11.38
CA GLU A 156 -29.84 -7.05 10.87
C GLU A 156 -29.11 -5.81 10.33
N PHE A 157 -28.21 -5.24 11.13
CA PHE A 157 -27.49 -4.04 10.74
C PHE A 157 -26.51 -4.30 9.60
N LEU A 158 -25.81 -5.44 9.60
CA LEU A 158 -24.91 -5.81 8.51
C LEU A 158 -25.66 -6.04 7.19
N SER A 159 -26.86 -6.62 7.25
CA SER A 159 -27.74 -6.77 6.08
C SER A 159 -28.20 -5.41 5.54
N TYR A 160 -28.60 -4.50 6.44
CA TYR A 160 -28.91 -3.11 6.08
C TYR A 160 -27.70 -2.39 5.47
N LEU A 161 -26.52 -2.55 6.06
CA LEU A 161 -25.29 -1.91 5.62
C LEU A 161 -24.89 -2.39 4.22
N CYS A 162 -24.98 -3.71 3.97
CA CYS A 162 -24.75 -4.26 2.62
C CYS A 162 -25.78 -3.75 1.62
N SER A 163 -27.05 -3.72 1.99
CA SER A 163 -28.13 -3.25 1.10
C SER A 163 -27.96 -1.77 0.74
N SER A 164 -27.46 -0.97 1.68
CA SER A 164 -27.25 0.47 1.50
C SER A 164 -25.93 0.81 0.80
N TYR A 165 -24.89 -0.01 1.01
CA TYR A 165 -23.52 0.21 0.51
C TYR A 165 -22.91 -1.07 -0.09
N PRO A 166 -23.54 -1.68 -1.12
CA PRO A 166 -23.09 -2.97 -1.64
C PRO A 166 -21.67 -2.90 -2.23
N GLU A 167 -21.35 -1.78 -2.90
CA GLU A 167 -20.04 -1.60 -3.53
C GLU A 167 -18.91 -1.45 -2.51
N MET A 168 -19.19 -0.98 -1.29
CA MET A 168 -18.19 -0.96 -0.22
C MET A 168 -17.69 -2.39 0.05
N PHE A 169 -18.60 -3.36 0.17
CA PHE A 169 -18.22 -4.77 0.39
C PHE A 169 -17.44 -5.35 -0.80
N ASN A 170 -17.84 -5.06 -2.04
CA ASN A 170 -17.12 -5.50 -3.24
C ASN A 170 -15.70 -4.93 -3.30
N VAL A 171 -15.54 -3.64 -3.01
CA VAL A 171 -14.24 -2.97 -2.95
C VAL A 171 -13.36 -3.59 -1.85
N LEU A 172 -13.89 -3.79 -0.65
CA LEU A 172 -13.14 -4.37 0.48
C LEU A 172 -12.73 -5.82 0.20
N GLU A 173 -13.61 -6.64 -0.41
CA GLU A 173 -13.27 -7.99 -0.87
C GLU A 173 -12.12 -7.96 -1.89
N ARG A 174 -12.26 -7.14 -2.94
CA ARG A 174 -11.24 -7.02 -4.00
C ARG A 174 -9.91 -6.54 -3.44
N THR A 175 -9.91 -5.50 -2.60
CA THR A 175 -8.72 -4.96 -1.94
C THR A 175 -8.03 -6.04 -1.11
N THR A 176 -8.80 -6.84 -0.37
CA THR A 176 -8.27 -7.92 0.46
C THR A 176 -7.62 -9.00 -0.40
N LYS A 177 -8.29 -9.47 -1.46
CA LYS A 177 -7.74 -10.47 -2.38
C LYS A 177 -6.48 -9.98 -3.09
N GLN A 178 -6.49 -8.75 -3.60
CA GLN A 178 -5.33 -8.11 -4.23
C GLN A 178 -4.15 -8.01 -3.27
N TYR A 179 -4.41 -7.60 -2.02
CA TYR A 179 -3.39 -7.56 -0.98
C TYR A 179 -2.80 -8.94 -0.70
N CYS A 180 -3.63 -9.98 -0.60
CA CYS A 180 -3.16 -11.36 -0.40
C CYS A 180 -2.27 -11.82 -1.54
N SER A 181 -2.71 -11.66 -2.79
CA SER A 181 -1.90 -11.99 -3.97
C SER A 181 -0.57 -11.24 -3.99
N PHE A 182 -0.58 -9.96 -3.59
CA PHE A 182 0.62 -9.14 -3.55
C PHE A 182 1.62 -9.61 -2.50
N VAL A 183 1.18 -9.84 -1.26
CA VAL A 183 2.04 -10.36 -0.19
C VAL A 183 2.57 -11.75 -0.50
N LYS A 184 1.73 -12.65 -1.05
CA LYS A 184 2.17 -13.98 -1.52
C LYS A 184 3.30 -13.86 -2.55
N LYS A 185 3.17 -12.92 -3.50
CA LYS A 185 4.22 -12.64 -4.48
C LYS A 185 5.51 -12.19 -3.80
N ILE A 186 5.45 -11.22 -2.88
CA ILE A 186 6.63 -10.75 -2.13
C ILE A 186 7.32 -11.91 -1.40
N ILE A 187 6.56 -12.71 -0.66
CA ILE A 187 7.10 -13.87 0.09
C ILE A 187 7.79 -14.83 -0.88
N LYS A 188 7.12 -15.23 -1.97
CA LYS A 188 7.70 -16.16 -2.96
C LYS A 188 8.95 -15.57 -3.62
N SER A 189 8.90 -14.31 -4.04
CA SER A 189 10.02 -13.58 -4.63
C SER A 189 11.26 -13.55 -3.73
N ILE A 190 11.09 -13.32 -2.43
CA ILE A 190 12.21 -13.20 -1.47
C ILE A 190 12.65 -14.57 -0.96
N CYS A 191 11.71 -15.39 -0.50
CA CYS A 191 12.02 -16.64 0.17
C CYS A 191 12.53 -17.76 -0.74
N LEU A 192 12.20 -17.72 -2.05
CA LEU A 192 12.70 -18.70 -3.01
C LEU A 192 14.06 -18.32 -3.61
N ASN A 193 14.49 -17.06 -3.48
CA ASN A 193 15.73 -16.53 -4.09
C ASN A 193 16.68 -15.96 -3.02
N ARG A 194 16.62 -16.45 -1.79
CA ARG A 194 17.33 -15.86 -0.63
C ARG A 194 18.84 -15.77 -0.84
N LYS A 195 19.42 -16.80 -1.45
CA LYS A 195 20.86 -16.92 -1.65
C LYS A 195 21.35 -15.87 -2.64
N GLU A 196 20.68 -15.78 -3.79
CA GLU A 196 20.98 -14.83 -4.85
C GLU A 196 20.76 -13.39 -4.35
N ILE A 197 19.67 -13.12 -3.65
CA ILE A 197 19.39 -11.81 -3.04
C ILE A 197 20.49 -11.42 -2.06
N ARG A 198 20.91 -12.34 -1.18
CA ARG A 198 22.00 -12.10 -0.23
C ARG A 198 23.31 -11.77 -0.96
N GLU A 199 23.66 -12.55 -1.98
CA GLU A 199 24.91 -12.37 -2.72
C GLU A 199 24.92 -11.04 -3.49
N GLU A 200 23.85 -10.71 -4.21
CA GLU A 200 23.77 -9.49 -5.03
C GLU A 200 23.66 -8.21 -4.20
N LEU A 201 22.93 -8.23 -3.08
CA LEU A 201 22.86 -7.09 -2.15
C LEU A 201 24.04 -7.05 -1.17
N GLY A 202 24.83 -8.12 -1.08
CA GLY A 202 25.91 -8.26 -0.11
C GLY A 202 25.42 -8.17 1.33
N LEU A 203 24.30 -8.86 1.64
CA LEU A 203 23.77 -8.94 3.01
C LEU A 203 24.74 -9.76 3.88
N GLU A 204 24.97 -9.28 5.10
CA GLU A 204 26.00 -9.83 5.99
C GLU A 204 25.64 -11.24 6.45
N ARG A 205 24.35 -11.47 6.74
CA ARG A 205 23.85 -12.68 7.39
C ARG A 205 22.90 -13.44 6.47
N GLU A 206 22.87 -14.75 6.65
CA GLU A 206 21.82 -15.58 6.06
C GLU A 206 20.50 -15.32 6.79
N PHE A 207 19.48 -14.92 6.03
CA PHE A 207 18.15 -14.65 6.54
C PHE A 207 17.23 -15.83 6.20
N SER A 208 16.32 -16.15 7.13
CA SER A 208 15.40 -17.28 7.00
C SER A 208 13.98 -16.86 6.72
N TYR A 209 13.55 -15.66 7.12
CA TYR A 209 12.17 -15.23 6.93
C TYR A 209 12.05 -13.71 6.90
N ILE A 210 10.92 -13.24 6.39
CA ILE A 210 10.58 -11.82 6.46
C ILE A 210 10.05 -11.53 7.86
N LYS A 211 10.76 -10.68 8.61
CA LYS A 211 10.34 -10.25 9.95
C LYS A 211 9.20 -9.25 9.89
N GLN A 212 9.23 -8.29 8.97
CA GLN A 212 8.17 -7.27 8.80
C GLN A 212 8.06 -6.80 7.34
N ILE A 213 6.86 -6.43 6.93
CA ILE A 213 6.60 -5.77 5.64
C ILE A 213 5.92 -4.43 5.90
N TYR A 214 6.46 -3.35 5.35
CA TYR A 214 5.82 -2.03 5.37
C TYR A 214 5.46 -1.64 3.94
N CYS A 215 4.17 -1.72 3.60
CA CYS A 215 3.68 -1.32 2.28
C CYS A 215 3.38 0.18 2.23
N GLY A 216 3.22 0.71 1.01
CA GLY A 216 2.78 2.09 0.80
C GLY A 216 3.88 3.10 1.06
N GLN A 217 5.14 2.75 0.75
CA GLN A 217 6.26 3.69 0.72
C GLN A 217 6.27 4.54 -0.58
N GLY A 218 5.08 4.79 -1.14
CA GLY A 218 4.83 5.38 -2.45
C GLY A 218 3.42 5.07 -2.92
N ASP A 219 3.08 5.50 -4.13
CA ASP A 219 1.74 5.36 -4.70
C ASP A 219 1.37 3.91 -5.01
N TYR A 220 0.05 3.65 -4.97
CA TYR A 220 -0.50 2.34 -5.31
C TYR A 220 -0.76 2.24 -6.82
N HIS A 221 -0.10 1.30 -7.49
CA HIS A 221 -0.30 1.04 -8.91
C HIS A 221 -0.81 -0.39 -9.15
N ASN A 222 -1.39 -0.65 -10.33
CA ASN A 222 -1.65 -1.99 -10.87
C ASN A 222 -2.31 -2.99 -9.90
N GLY A 223 -3.45 -2.60 -9.31
CA GLY A 223 -4.20 -3.46 -8.40
C GLY A 223 -3.67 -3.46 -6.97
N GLY A 224 -3.20 -2.31 -6.48
CA GLY A 224 -2.81 -2.12 -5.07
C GLY A 224 -1.40 -2.59 -4.73
N LYS A 225 -0.53 -2.73 -5.73
CA LYS A 225 0.91 -2.94 -5.53
C LYS A 225 1.56 -1.61 -5.19
N SER A 226 2.55 -1.62 -4.32
CA SER A 226 3.36 -0.44 -4.01
C SER A 226 4.77 -0.87 -3.61
N VAL A 227 5.70 0.08 -3.57
CA VAL A 227 7.01 -0.14 -2.98
C VAL A 227 6.85 -0.55 -1.52
N CYS A 228 7.59 -1.57 -1.11
CA CYS A 228 7.54 -2.13 0.24
C CYS A 228 8.94 -2.10 0.87
N GLN A 229 9.06 -1.57 2.08
CA GLN A 229 10.22 -1.83 2.91
C GLN A 229 10.05 -3.19 3.59
N ILE A 230 11.04 -4.05 3.45
CA ILE A 230 11.08 -5.39 4.04
C ILE A 230 12.16 -5.39 5.12
N VAL A 231 11.81 -5.88 6.30
CA VAL A 231 12.77 -6.15 7.39
C VAL A 231 12.94 -7.65 7.48
N LEU A 232 14.19 -8.11 7.38
CA LEU A 232 14.55 -9.51 7.48
C LEU A 232 14.72 -9.92 8.96
N ASP A 233 14.76 -11.23 9.23
CA ASP A 233 15.02 -11.74 10.59
C ASP A 233 16.42 -11.39 11.12
N THR A 234 17.32 -10.96 10.24
CA THR A 234 18.65 -10.42 10.58
C THR A 234 18.63 -8.94 10.96
N GLU A 235 17.45 -8.30 10.98
CA GLU A 235 17.21 -6.84 11.09
C GLU A 235 17.65 -6.00 9.88
N GLU A 236 18.33 -6.62 8.90
CA GLU A 236 18.68 -5.97 7.64
C GLU A 236 17.40 -5.58 6.89
N ARG A 237 17.49 -4.45 6.17
CA ARG A 237 16.36 -3.86 5.45
C ARG A 237 16.63 -3.88 3.96
N VAL A 238 15.58 -4.14 3.19
CA VAL A 238 15.62 -4.07 1.72
C VAL A 238 14.33 -3.42 1.20
N ILE A 239 14.39 -2.82 0.02
CA ILE A 239 13.24 -2.22 -0.65
C ILE A 239 12.77 -3.16 -1.77
N TYR A 240 11.57 -3.69 -1.64
CA TYR A 240 10.91 -4.45 -2.70
C TYR A 240 10.14 -3.51 -3.61
N LYS A 241 10.48 -3.52 -4.90
CA LYS A 241 9.79 -2.78 -5.95
C LYS A 241 9.01 -3.77 -6.84
N PRO A 242 7.68 -3.63 -6.97
CA PRO A 242 6.85 -4.56 -7.75
C PRO A 242 6.89 -4.29 -9.27
N ARG A 243 8.05 -3.89 -9.78
CA ARG A 243 8.33 -3.55 -11.18
C ARG A 243 9.73 -4.01 -11.56
N ASN A 244 9.99 -4.12 -12.86
CA ASN A 244 11.35 -4.36 -13.38
C ASN A 244 12.25 -3.15 -13.02
N LEU A 245 13.52 -3.42 -12.76
CA LEU A 245 14.56 -2.45 -12.40
C LEU A 245 15.56 -2.21 -13.53
N GLU A 246 15.21 -2.44 -14.80
CA GLU A 246 16.11 -2.21 -15.93
C GLU A 246 16.59 -0.75 -16.00
N ALA A 247 15.69 0.22 -15.81
CA ALA A 247 16.04 1.64 -15.77
C ALA A 247 16.93 1.97 -14.56
N ASP A 248 16.53 1.56 -13.35
CA ASP A 248 17.34 1.70 -12.13
C ASP A 248 18.73 1.03 -12.32
N GLY A 249 18.77 -0.16 -12.93
CA GLY A 249 19.92 -0.96 -13.34
C GLY A 249 20.88 -0.21 -14.27
N GLY A 250 20.34 0.33 -15.35
CA GLY A 250 21.07 1.13 -16.33
C GLY A 250 21.69 2.36 -15.68
N PHE A 251 20.94 3.05 -14.83
CA PHE A 251 21.42 4.22 -14.10
C PHE A 251 22.57 3.88 -13.15
N GLN A 252 22.43 2.84 -12.32
CA GLN A 252 23.51 2.42 -11.41
C GLN A 252 24.79 2.02 -12.19
N LYS A 253 24.64 1.35 -13.33
CA LYS A 253 25.77 1.00 -14.21
C LYS A 253 26.44 2.23 -14.80
N LEU A 254 25.67 3.23 -15.24
CA LEU A 254 26.18 4.50 -15.73
C LEU A 254 26.99 5.24 -14.66
N VAL A 255 26.43 5.39 -13.45
CA VAL A 255 27.13 6.03 -12.33
C VAL A 255 28.41 5.28 -11.97
N CYS A 256 28.37 3.95 -11.92
CA CYS A 256 29.55 3.12 -11.73
C CYS A 256 30.63 3.33 -12.81
N LEU A 257 30.23 3.51 -14.07
CA LEU A 257 31.15 3.78 -15.17
C LEU A 257 31.80 5.16 -15.00
N LEU A 258 31.00 6.20 -14.75
CA LEU A 258 31.49 7.56 -14.53
C LEU A 258 32.46 7.64 -13.35
N ASN A 259 32.11 7.00 -12.22
CA ASN A 259 32.96 6.88 -11.03
C ASN A 259 34.34 6.23 -11.29
N LYS A 260 34.45 5.41 -12.33
CA LYS A 260 35.70 4.73 -12.73
C LYS A 260 36.45 5.46 -13.84
N SER A 261 35.73 6.17 -14.70
CA SER A 261 36.28 6.78 -15.91
C SER A 261 36.71 8.23 -15.73
N ILE A 262 36.10 8.97 -14.80
CA ILE A 262 36.47 10.37 -14.52
C ILE A 262 37.64 10.39 -13.54
N ASP A 263 38.82 10.74 -14.06
CA ASP A 263 40.04 10.99 -13.28
C ASP A 263 40.26 12.50 -13.12
N ASP A 264 39.27 13.14 -12.48
CA ASP A 264 39.32 14.56 -12.10
C ASP A 264 39.21 14.67 -10.58
N LYS A 265 40.08 15.48 -9.97
CA LYS A 265 40.11 15.73 -8.52
C LYS A 265 38.87 16.47 -8.02
N ASP A 266 38.21 17.22 -8.90
CA ASP A 266 37.03 18.00 -8.56
C ASP A 266 35.75 17.15 -8.69
N TYR A 267 35.83 15.96 -9.31
CA TYR A 267 34.72 15.01 -9.38
C TYR A 267 34.57 14.23 -8.07
N LEU A 268 33.40 14.34 -7.44
CA LEU A 268 33.06 13.61 -6.23
C LEU A 268 32.29 12.34 -6.61
N LYS A 269 32.84 11.18 -6.24
CA LYS A 269 32.20 9.90 -6.56
C LYS A 269 30.80 9.83 -5.97
N LEU A 270 29.84 9.51 -6.82
CA LEU A 270 28.44 9.35 -6.42
C LEU A 270 28.21 7.96 -5.85
N LYS A 271 27.42 7.88 -4.78
CA LYS A 271 27.06 6.60 -4.18
C LYS A 271 26.11 5.82 -5.10
N THR A 272 26.43 4.54 -5.32
CA THR A 272 25.58 3.60 -6.06
C THR A 272 24.92 2.61 -5.13
N THR A 273 23.74 2.13 -5.52
CA THR A 273 22.97 1.13 -4.76
C THR A 273 23.08 -0.26 -5.39
N LYS A 274 23.17 -1.28 -4.53
CA LYS A 274 23.06 -2.67 -4.96
C LYS A 274 21.60 -3.05 -5.15
N GLN A 275 21.37 -3.95 -6.10
CA GLN A 275 20.04 -4.37 -6.48
C GLN A 275 20.04 -5.80 -7.02
N TYR A 276 18.98 -6.53 -6.69
CA TYR A 276 18.63 -7.82 -7.25
C TYR A 276 17.47 -7.66 -8.22
N MET A 277 17.67 -8.13 -9.46
CA MET A 277 16.71 -7.99 -10.55
C MET A 277 15.99 -9.32 -10.79
N GLY A 278 14.72 -9.40 -10.39
CA GLY A 278 13.82 -10.46 -10.82
C GLY A 278 13.16 -10.12 -12.16
N ASN A 279 12.37 -11.05 -12.70
CA ASN A 279 11.73 -10.86 -14.01
C ASN A 279 10.72 -9.70 -14.05
N ASP A 280 9.91 -9.56 -12.99
CA ASP A 280 8.81 -8.58 -12.92
C ASP A 280 8.72 -7.89 -11.55
N TYR A 281 9.86 -7.88 -10.84
CA TYR A 281 10.09 -7.21 -9.57
C TYR A 281 11.59 -6.99 -9.39
N GLY A 282 11.97 -6.13 -8.45
CA GLY A 282 13.34 -6.10 -7.98
C GLY A 282 13.44 -5.71 -6.53
N ILE A 283 14.63 -5.91 -5.97
CA ILE A 283 14.93 -5.67 -4.57
C ILE A 283 16.17 -4.78 -4.54
N VAL A 284 16.07 -3.62 -3.90
CA VAL A 284 17.16 -2.66 -3.79
C VAL A 284 17.63 -2.63 -2.35
N GLU A 285 18.93 -2.38 -2.13
CA GLU A 285 19.44 -2.13 -0.79
C GLU A 285 18.68 -0.97 -0.12
N PHE A 286 18.51 -1.05 1.20
CA PHE A 286 17.90 0.04 1.94
C PHE A 286 18.91 1.16 2.19
N VAL A 287 18.57 2.37 1.76
CA VAL A 287 19.38 3.57 1.99
C VAL A 287 18.80 4.34 3.17
N SER A 288 19.56 4.42 4.25
CA SER A 288 19.18 5.20 5.44
C SER A 288 19.39 6.69 5.19
N HIS A 289 18.47 7.51 5.69
CA HIS A 289 18.68 8.95 5.78
C HIS A 289 19.65 9.27 6.92
N PHE A 290 20.69 10.04 6.62
CA PHE A 290 21.63 10.57 7.61
C PHE A 290 21.81 12.08 7.36
N TYR A 291 21.93 12.84 8.44
CA TYR A 291 22.30 14.25 8.37
C TYR A 291 23.79 14.39 8.05
N CYS A 292 24.17 15.51 7.44
CA CYS A 292 25.57 15.96 7.42
C CYS A 292 25.94 16.47 8.82
N ASP A 293 27.10 16.07 9.31
CA ASP A 293 27.59 16.47 10.64
C ASP A 293 28.43 17.76 10.57
N THR A 294 28.96 18.11 9.39
CA THR A 294 29.79 19.31 9.19
C THR A 294 29.36 20.15 7.98
N SER A 295 29.80 21.41 7.96
CA SER A 295 29.57 22.30 6.83
C SER A 295 30.25 21.78 5.55
N GLU A 296 31.42 21.16 5.67
CA GLU A 296 32.15 20.59 4.53
C GLU A 296 31.41 19.39 3.92
N GLU A 297 30.79 18.54 4.75
CA GLU A 297 29.91 17.47 4.27
C GLU A 297 28.68 18.03 3.55
N LEU A 298 28.11 19.12 4.07
CA LEU A 298 26.97 19.79 3.44
C LEU A 298 27.35 20.42 2.09
N GLU A 299 28.53 21.03 2.00
CA GLU A 299 29.07 21.55 0.74
C GLU A 299 29.27 20.42 -0.29
N ARG A 300 29.88 19.30 0.13
CA ARG A 300 30.05 18.12 -0.73
C ARG A 300 28.71 17.52 -1.16
N TYR A 301 27.71 17.51 -0.29
CA TYR A 301 26.35 17.06 -0.62
C TYR A 301 25.77 17.86 -1.80
N TYR A 302 25.78 19.19 -1.71
CA TYR A 302 25.23 20.02 -2.78
C TYR A 302 26.07 19.97 -4.06
N TYR A 303 27.39 19.78 -3.95
CA TYR A 303 28.24 19.55 -5.11
C TYR A 303 27.85 18.24 -5.83
N LYS A 304 27.71 17.14 -5.09
CA LYS A 304 27.22 15.85 -5.60
C LYS A 304 25.81 15.93 -6.17
N VAL A 305 24.93 16.76 -5.61
CA VAL A 305 23.61 17.04 -6.21
C VAL A 305 23.76 17.68 -7.59
N GLY A 306 24.71 18.60 -7.77
CA GLY A 306 25.03 19.20 -9.07
C GLY A 306 25.54 18.18 -10.09
N GLU A 307 26.44 17.28 -9.68
CA GLU A 307 26.93 16.19 -10.53
C GLU A 307 25.81 15.22 -10.93
N LEU A 308 24.96 14.85 -9.96
CA LEU A 308 23.79 14.02 -10.21
C LEU A 308 22.82 14.70 -11.19
N LEU A 309 22.57 16.00 -11.02
CA LEU A 309 21.71 16.76 -11.92
C LEU A 309 22.27 16.80 -13.35
N ALA A 310 23.59 16.95 -13.52
CA ALA A 310 24.23 16.90 -14.83
C ALA A 310 24.03 15.53 -15.50
N ILE A 311 24.15 14.43 -14.75
CA ILE A 311 23.90 13.08 -15.27
C ILE A 311 22.43 12.92 -15.67
N LEU A 312 21.50 13.34 -14.80
CA LEU A 312 20.06 13.28 -15.07
C LEU A 312 19.66 14.07 -16.31
N TYR A 313 20.27 15.25 -16.51
CA TYR A 313 20.09 16.07 -17.72
C TYR A 313 20.59 15.36 -18.98
N LEU A 314 21.73 14.68 -18.92
CA LEU A 314 22.31 13.96 -20.06
C LEU A 314 21.47 12.77 -20.52
N ILE A 315 20.71 12.15 -19.62
CA ILE A 315 19.88 10.98 -19.91
C ILE A 315 18.39 11.31 -20.11
N ASP A 316 18.07 12.60 -20.22
CA ASP A 316 16.70 13.11 -20.36
C ASP A 316 15.74 12.55 -19.29
N ALA A 317 16.20 12.52 -18.04
CA ALA A 317 15.37 12.09 -16.92
C ALA A 317 14.24 13.10 -16.67
N SER A 318 13.01 12.59 -16.56
CA SER A 318 11.83 13.41 -16.26
C SER A 318 11.28 13.10 -14.86
N ASP A 319 10.41 13.97 -14.34
CA ASP A 319 9.70 13.78 -13.06
C ASP A 319 10.60 13.55 -11.81
N MET A 320 11.77 14.18 -11.79
CA MET A 320 12.67 14.13 -10.64
C MET A 320 12.27 15.20 -9.62
N HIS A 321 11.72 14.77 -8.49
CA HIS A 321 11.35 15.62 -7.36
C HIS A 321 12.16 15.27 -6.11
N ARG A 322 12.13 16.15 -5.09
CA ARG A 322 12.90 15.99 -3.85
C ARG A 322 12.65 14.64 -3.17
N GLU A 323 11.45 14.09 -3.34
CA GLU A 323 11.05 12.81 -2.73
C GLU A 323 11.76 11.59 -3.36
N ASN A 324 12.34 11.71 -4.56
CA ASN A 324 13.13 10.62 -5.17
C ASN A 324 14.58 10.58 -4.67
N LEU A 325 15.00 11.54 -3.83
CA LEU A 325 16.36 11.62 -3.27
C LEU A 325 16.36 11.35 -1.77
N ILE A 326 17.23 10.44 -1.33
CA ILE A 326 17.57 10.25 0.08
C ILE A 326 18.94 10.88 0.33
N ALA A 327 18.99 11.84 1.26
CA ALA A 327 20.25 12.34 1.78
C ALA A 327 20.85 11.32 2.75
N CYS A 328 21.97 10.71 2.37
CA CYS A 328 22.71 9.74 3.15
C CYS A 328 24.03 10.39 3.60
N GLY A 329 23.95 11.34 4.53
CA GLY A 329 25.08 12.21 4.87
C GLY A 329 25.41 13.10 3.68
N GLU A 330 26.68 13.11 3.26
CA GLU A 330 27.11 13.84 2.08
C GLU A 330 26.68 13.22 0.73
N ASP A 331 26.04 12.05 0.72
CA ASP A 331 25.63 11.37 -0.52
C ASP A 331 24.14 11.61 -0.86
N PRO A 332 23.81 12.29 -1.97
CA PRO A 332 22.46 12.30 -2.51
C PRO A 332 22.20 11.02 -3.30
N VAL A 333 21.34 10.14 -2.78
CA VAL A 333 21.04 8.85 -3.40
C VAL A 333 19.69 8.89 -4.08
N LEU A 334 19.67 8.65 -5.39
CA LEU A 334 18.43 8.50 -6.16
C LEU A 334 17.81 7.12 -5.87
N VAL A 335 16.61 7.12 -5.32
CA VAL A 335 15.91 5.89 -4.89
C VAL A 335 14.73 5.51 -5.77
N ASP A 336 14.28 6.39 -6.66
CA ASP A 336 13.25 6.06 -7.64
C ASP A 336 13.60 6.56 -9.03
N GLY A 337 13.76 5.63 -9.95
CA GLY A 337 14.21 5.88 -11.32
C GLY A 337 13.24 5.39 -12.39
N GLU A 338 11.94 5.31 -12.07
CA GLU A 338 10.94 4.82 -13.03
C GLU A 338 10.75 5.71 -14.26
N THR A 339 11.10 6.99 -14.17
CA THR A 339 11.03 7.99 -15.25
C THR A 339 12.39 8.33 -15.85
N LEU A 340 13.42 7.52 -15.60
CA LEU A 340 14.72 7.67 -16.26
C LEU A 340 14.63 7.24 -17.72
N PHE A 341 15.34 7.94 -18.61
CA PHE A 341 15.37 7.66 -20.06
C PHE A 341 14.02 7.87 -20.77
N SER A 342 13.30 8.95 -20.41
CA SER A 342 11.99 9.28 -20.97
C SER A 342 12.04 9.77 -22.42
#